data_AF-A0A2H0YJF2-F1
#
_entry.id   AF-A0A2H0YJF2-F1
#
_cell.length_a   1.000
_cell.length_b   1.000
_cell.length_c   1.000
_cell.angle_alpha   90.00
_cell.angle_beta   90.00
_cell.angle_gamma   90.00
#
_symmetry.space_group_name_H-M   'P 1'
#
loop_
_entity.id
_entity.type
_entity.pdbx_description
1 polymer ?
#
loop_
_entity_poly.entity_id
_entity_poly.type
_entity_poly.pdbx_seq_one_letter_code
_entity_poly.pdbx_strand_id
1 'polypeptide(L)'
;MPRPGFTLLFFMGAMLAALGMTVIGHGAPDLPERDPSSMVSKEVPKRDLQFETLPKELFPGEAVLIRVGSPREIARVSASLGKQKILFFPAEDKKVWMGLAGIDLDIPPGEQTLTYRAEFPDGIESSGTMILKIQKKEFPVERITVDEKYVHLSGKDLKRYKEEQKLQDAIFSIQNPDRIFDQGFAVPLDVQSGSRFGLRRIINGEPRNPHSGADLKAASGTEVHASNAGRVVFAGDLFFSGHTVILDHGFGLYTLYAHLNDMTVGKGSSVSREEVIGHVGATGRVTGPHLHWGVKLNGARVDPFSLVSLPLSSGAAARGITSPETLAPTDRGTDSPILQGPGSD
;
A
#
# COMPACT_ATOMS: atom_id res chain seq x y z
N MET A 1 31.11 -41.00 2.54
CA MET A 1 31.69 -40.85 3.89
C MET A 1 32.40 -39.49 3.97
N PRO A 2 32.39 -38.81 5.13
CA PRO A 2 32.41 -37.34 5.26
C PRO A 2 33.80 -36.69 5.38
N ARG A 3 33.78 -35.34 5.36
CA ARG A 3 34.88 -34.34 5.48
C ARG A 3 35.80 -34.50 6.70
N PRO A 4 36.95 -33.79 6.68
CA PRO A 4 37.31 -32.83 7.74
C PRO A 4 37.61 -31.45 7.11
N GLY A 5 37.42 -30.27 7.73
CA GLY A 5 37.46 -29.91 9.14
C GLY A 5 38.78 -29.17 9.40
N PHE A 6 38.80 -27.83 9.31
CA PHE A 6 39.95 -27.00 9.72
C PHE A 6 39.48 -25.91 10.69
N THR A 7 39.89 -26.07 11.94
CA THR A 7 39.80 -25.10 13.03
C THR A 7 41.23 -24.62 13.29
N LEU A 8 41.45 -23.30 13.32
CA LEU A 8 42.77 -22.73 13.65
C LEU A 8 42.77 -22.24 15.10
N LEU A 9 43.82 -22.64 15.80
CA LEU A 9 44.05 -22.55 17.24
C LEU A 9 44.69 -21.22 17.65
N PHE A 10 44.42 -20.86 18.90
CA PHE A 10 45.01 -19.80 19.73
C PHE A 10 46.55 -19.82 19.81
N PHE A 11 47.15 -18.64 19.99
CA PHE A 11 48.53 -18.47 20.47
C PHE A 11 48.55 -18.03 21.95
N MET A 12 49.45 -18.68 22.70
CA MET A 12 49.80 -18.47 24.12
C MET A 12 50.75 -17.29 24.35
N GLY A 13 50.72 -16.79 25.59
CA GLY A 13 51.85 -16.22 26.33
C GLY A 13 51.36 -15.75 27.72
N ALA A 14 51.52 -16.52 28.81
CA ALA A 14 52.69 -16.58 29.71
C ALA A 14 53.06 -15.19 30.28
N MET A 15 53.33 -14.92 31.57
CA MET A 15 53.54 -15.68 32.82
C MET A 15 53.86 -14.60 33.89
N LEU A 16 53.38 -14.70 35.14
CA LEU A 16 54.19 -14.41 36.35
C LEU A 16 53.46 -14.79 37.65
N ALA A 17 54.26 -15.23 38.62
CA ALA A 17 53.87 -15.92 39.84
C ALA A 17 53.77 -15.01 41.08
N ALA A 18 52.91 -15.46 42.00
CA ALA A 18 52.99 -15.46 43.46
C ALA A 18 53.33 -14.19 44.26
N LEU A 19 52.43 -13.82 45.18
CA LEU A 19 52.71 -13.86 46.62
C LEU A 19 51.39 -13.90 47.41
N GLY A 20 51.32 -14.75 48.44
CA GLY A 20 50.16 -14.87 49.31
C GLY A 20 50.14 -13.80 50.41
N MET A 21 48.94 -13.36 50.77
CA MET A 21 48.63 -12.79 52.08
C MET A 21 47.18 -13.14 52.44
N THR A 22 47.03 -13.87 53.53
CA THR A 22 45.76 -14.09 54.22
C THR A 22 45.44 -12.84 55.03
N VAL A 23 44.28 -12.21 54.80
CA VAL A 23 43.69 -11.25 55.74
C VAL A 23 42.22 -11.59 55.99
N ILE A 24 41.91 -11.50 57.27
CA ILE A 24 40.69 -11.85 58.00
C ILE A 24 39.51 -10.96 57.58
N GLY A 25 38.31 -11.54 57.58
CA GLY A 25 37.08 -10.93 57.07
C GLY A 25 36.65 -9.65 57.78
N HIS A 26 35.90 -8.83 57.04
CA HIS A 26 34.92 -7.86 57.51
C HIS A 26 33.76 -7.86 56.51
N GLY A 27 32.53 -7.96 57.01
CA GLY A 27 31.31 -8.12 56.22
C GLY A 27 31.05 -6.97 55.25
N ALA A 28 30.73 -7.31 54.01
CA ALA A 28 30.07 -6.40 53.08
C ALA A 28 28.55 -6.49 53.32
N PRO A 29 27.81 -5.36 53.30
CA PRO A 29 26.36 -5.38 53.44
C PRO A 29 25.71 -5.97 52.19
N ASP A 30 24.76 -6.88 52.39
CA ASP A 30 23.88 -7.40 51.34
C ASP A 30 23.20 -6.24 50.61
N LEU A 31 23.55 -6.08 49.33
CA LEU A 31 22.76 -5.29 48.40
C LEU A 31 21.48 -6.07 48.12
N PRO A 32 20.28 -5.47 48.25
CA PRO A 32 19.04 -6.20 48.01
C PRO A 32 19.00 -6.66 46.54
N GLU A 33 18.81 -7.98 46.35
CA GLU A 33 18.45 -8.58 45.07
C GLU A 33 17.26 -7.81 44.48
N ARG A 34 17.47 -7.16 43.34
CA ARG A 34 16.39 -6.58 42.57
C ARG A 34 15.55 -7.72 42.01
N ASP A 35 14.38 -7.92 42.59
CA ASP A 35 13.30 -8.75 42.04
C ASP A 35 13.03 -8.35 40.57
N PRO A 36 13.23 -9.26 39.60
CA PRO A 36 12.95 -9.00 38.18
C PRO A 36 11.46 -8.84 37.85
N SER A 37 10.55 -9.00 38.82
CA SER A 37 9.10 -9.10 38.56
C SER A 37 8.30 -7.79 38.59
N SER A 38 8.94 -6.61 38.57
CA SER A 38 8.20 -5.33 38.70
C SER A 38 8.20 -4.40 37.47
N MET A 39 8.53 -4.91 36.28
CA MET A 39 8.06 -4.26 35.04
C MET A 39 6.71 -4.85 34.63
N VAL A 40 5.68 -4.47 35.39
CA VAL A 40 4.31 -4.54 34.89
C VAL A 40 4.27 -3.61 33.68
N SER A 41 4.30 -4.19 32.49
CA SER A 41 3.91 -3.53 31.26
C SER A 41 2.56 -2.88 31.52
N LYS A 42 2.52 -1.54 31.51
CA LYS A 42 1.24 -0.81 31.48
C LYS A 42 0.61 -1.09 30.12
N GLU A 43 -0.11 -2.21 30.00
CA GLU A 43 -1.05 -2.40 28.92
C GLU A 43 -2.13 -1.31 29.04
N VAL A 44 -2.13 -0.39 28.08
CA VAL A 44 -3.14 0.65 27.97
C VAL A 44 -4.40 0.02 27.37
N PRO A 45 -5.60 0.22 27.95
CA PRO A 45 -6.82 -0.43 27.50
C PRO A 45 -7.13 -0.16 26.02
N LYS A 46 -7.52 -1.23 25.31
CA LYS A 46 -7.90 -1.29 23.89
C LYS A 46 -9.15 -0.45 23.49
N ARG A 47 -9.62 0.48 24.33
CA ARG A 47 -11.04 0.95 24.33
C ARG A 47 -11.36 2.25 23.58
N ASP A 48 -10.38 3.00 23.09
CA ASP A 48 -10.63 4.35 22.55
C ASP A 48 -10.39 4.52 21.04
N LEU A 49 -10.12 3.43 20.30
CA LEU A 49 -9.93 3.49 18.84
C LEU A 49 -11.04 2.74 18.12
N GLN A 50 -11.62 3.39 17.11
CA GLN A 50 -12.62 2.81 16.21
C GLN A 50 -12.00 2.66 14.82
N PHE A 51 -12.12 1.47 14.24
CA PHE A 51 -11.56 1.16 12.94
C PHE A 51 -12.66 0.93 11.90
N GLU A 52 -12.47 1.48 10.71
CA GLU A 52 -13.32 1.27 9.55
C GLU A 52 -12.45 1.03 8.31
N THR A 53 -12.88 0.12 7.43
CA THR A 53 -12.28 -0.03 6.10
C THR A 53 -13.28 0.41 5.02
N LEU A 54 -12.76 1.08 4.00
CA LEU A 54 -13.49 1.44 2.80
C LEU A 54 -12.71 0.93 1.58
N PRO A 55 -13.27 0.03 0.77
CA PRO A 55 -14.56 -0.65 0.96
C PRO A 55 -14.59 -1.56 2.22
N LYS A 56 -15.80 -1.97 2.64
CA LYS A 56 -16.00 -2.89 3.77
C LYS A 56 -15.64 -4.33 3.42
N GLU A 57 -16.02 -4.76 2.22
CA GLU A 57 -15.60 -6.04 1.66
C GLU A 57 -14.25 -5.85 0.98
N LEU A 58 -13.31 -6.74 1.27
CA LEU A 58 -11.93 -6.63 0.82
C LEU A 58 -11.64 -7.78 -0.12
N PHE A 59 -11.14 -7.49 -1.32
CA PHE A 59 -10.74 -8.52 -2.26
C PHE A 59 -9.27 -8.39 -2.68
N PRO A 60 -8.62 -9.48 -3.13
CA PRO A 60 -7.31 -9.42 -3.75
C PRO A 60 -7.25 -8.37 -4.86
N GLY A 61 -6.18 -7.58 -4.84
CA GLY A 61 -5.91 -6.53 -5.81
C GLY A 61 -6.65 -5.21 -5.58
N GLU A 62 -7.16 -4.91 -4.38
CA GLU A 62 -7.89 -3.67 -4.12
C GLU A 62 -7.14 -2.71 -3.21
N ALA A 63 -7.33 -1.40 -3.45
CA ALA A 63 -6.95 -0.35 -2.52
C ALA A 63 -7.98 -0.26 -1.40
N VAL A 64 -7.50 -0.06 -0.18
CA VAL A 64 -8.34 0.04 1.02
C VAL A 64 -7.93 1.28 1.80
N LEU A 65 -8.92 2.13 2.08
CA LEU A 65 -8.79 3.21 3.05
C LEU A 65 -9.14 2.67 4.44
N ILE A 66 -8.17 2.70 5.34
CA ILE A 66 -8.33 2.35 6.76
C ILE A 66 -8.49 3.65 7.54
N ARG A 67 -9.62 3.82 8.22
CA ARG A 67 -9.90 4.95 9.10
C ARG A 67 -9.74 4.51 10.54
N VAL A 68 -9.06 5.33 11.34
CA VAL A 68 -8.88 5.17 12.77
C VAL A 68 -9.43 6.40 13.46
N GLY A 69 -10.58 6.27 14.11
CA GLY A 69 -11.22 7.31 14.89
C GLY A 69 -10.90 7.19 16.38
N SER A 70 -10.80 8.32 17.08
CA SER A 70 -10.67 8.38 18.54
C SER A 70 -11.44 9.56 19.11
N PRO A 71 -12.00 9.46 20.35
CA PRO A 71 -12.61 10.60 21.01
C PRO A 71 -11.60 11.71 21.36
N ARG A 72 -10.29 11.38 21.42
CA ARG A 72 -9.18 12.30 21.70
C ARG A 72 -8.30 12.46 20.47
N GLU A 73 -7.54 13.55 20.40
CA GLU A 73 -6.55 13.73 19.33
C GLU A 73 -5.48 12.64 19.39
N ILE A 74 -5.12 12.09 18.24
CA ILE A 74 -4.01 11.14 18.10
C ILE A 74 -2.83 11.91 17.50
N ALA A 75 -1.62 11.69 18.04
CA ALA A 75 -0.39 12.32 17.54
C ALA A 75 0.19 11.56 16.34
N ARG A 76 0.11 10.22 16.33
CA ARG A 76 0.60 9.37 15.25
C ARG A 76 -0.16 8.05 15.19
N VAL A 77 -0.40 7.56 13.97
CA VAL A 77 -0.88 6.19 13.73
C VAL A 77 0.03 5.49 12.72
N SER A 78 0.29 4.22 12.95
CA SER A 78 0.94 3.33 11.99
C SER A 78 0.34 1.94 12.07
N ALA A 79 0.38 1.21 10.96
CA ALA A 79 -0.04 -0.19 10.94
C ALA A 79 0.83 -1.01 10.00
N SER A 80 0.76 -2.34 10.14
CA SER A 80 1.43 -3.30 9.26
C SER A 80 0.49 -4.45 8.92
N LEU A 81 0.40 -4.77 7.63
CA LEU A 81 -0.27 -5.96 7.10
C LEU A 81 0.80 -6.98 6.68
N GLY A 82 1.15 -7.91 7.56
CA GLY A 82 2.34 -8.75 7.35
C GLY A 82 3.62 -7.90 7.27
N LYS A 83 4.29 -7.89 6.12
CA LYS A 83 5.52 -7.08 5.88
C LYS A 83 5.22 -5.67 5.34
N GLN A 84 3.96 -5.40 4.98
CA GLN A 84 3.54 -4.17 4.35
C GLN A 84 3.30 -3.10 5.42
N LYS A 85 4.20 -2.11 5.51
CA LYS A 85 4.03 -0.95 6.38
C LYS A 85 3.02 0.03 5.77
N ILE A 86 2.08 0.49 6.59
CA ILE A 86 1.02 1.44 6.23
C ILE A 86 1.23 2.72 7.06
N LEU A 87 1.40 3.83 6.35
CA LEU A 87 1.48 5.17 6.94
C LEU A 87 0.09 5.80 6.97
N PHE A 88 -0.16 6.60 7.99
CA PHE A 88 -1.43 7.29 8.20
C PHE A 88 -1.24 8.79 8.19
N PHE A 89 -2.25 9.50 7.71
CA PHE A 89 -2.33 10.95 7.72
C PHE A 89 -3.60 11.40 8.46
N PRO A 90 -3.57 12.51 9.21
CA PRO A 90 -4.73 12.97 9.95
C PRO A 90 -5.77 13.62 9.02
N ALA A 91 -7.05 13.52 9.39
CA ALA A 91 -8.07 14.47 9.00
C ALA A 91 -7.84 15.81 9.73
N GLU A 92 -8.57 16.87 9.35
CA GLU A 92 -8.38 18.21 9.91
C GLU A 92 -8.46 18.26 11.44
N ASP A 93 -9.31 17.43 12.06
CA ASP A 93 -9.52 17.39 13.51
C ASP A 93 -8.50 16.54 14.29
N LYS A 94 -7.59 15.84 13.62
CA LYS A 94 -6.62 14.86 14.19
C LYS A 94 -7.22 13.76 15.07
N LYS A 95 -8.54 13.64 15.11
CA LYS A 95 -9.29 12.58 15.79
C LYS A 95 -9.56 11.43 14.86
N VAL A 96 -9.56 11.69 13.55
CA VAL A 96 -9.59 10.66 12.51
C VAL A 96 -8.24 10.62 11.80
N TRP A 97 -7.68 9.43 11.66
CA TRP A 97 -6.50 9.16 10.87
C TRP A 97 -6.83 8.19 9.73
N MET A 98 -6.22 8.41 8.58
CA MET A 98 -6.48 7.69 7.34
C MET A 98 -5.19 7.04 6.83
N GLY A 99 -5.23 5.74 6.57
CA GLY A 99 -4.12 4.98 5.98
C GLY A 99 -4.57 4.27 4.71
N LEU A 100 -3.69 4.20 3.71
CA LEU A 100 -3.96 3.47 2.48
C LEU A 100 -3.22 2.13 2.50
N ALA A 101 -3.94 1.03 2.31
CA ALA A 101 -3.38 -0.31 2.22
C ALA A 101 -3.74 -0.95 0.87
N GLY A 102 -2.76 -1.53 0.18
CA GLY A 102 -3.04 -2.40 -0.95
C GLY A 102 -3.26 -3.83 -0.48
N ILE A 103 -4.30 -4.48 -0.97
CA ILE A 103 -4.49 -5.91 -0.80
C ILE A 103 -3.87 -6.56 -2.05
N ASP A 104 -2.69 -7.19 -1.93
CA ASP A 104 -1.98 -7.66 -3.12
C ASP A 104 -2.80 -8.67 -3.93
N LEU A 105 -2.69 -8.58 -5.25
CA LEU A 105 -3.36 -9.44 -6.22
C LEU A 105 -3.26 -10.95 -5.93
N ASP A 106 -2.15 -11.42 -5.36
CA ASP A 106 -1.92 -12.83 -5.05
C ASP A 106 -2.11 -13.16 -3.56
N ILE A 107 -2.64 -12.24 -2.74
CA ILE A 107 -2.93 -12.54 -1.33
C ILE A 107 -3.98 -13.66 -1.26
N PRO A 108 -3.79 -14.67 -0.40
CA PRO A 108 -4.79 -15.72 -0.24
C PRO A 108 -6.04 -15.15 0.46
N PRO A 109 -7.26 -15.60 0.07
CA PRO A 109 -8.47 -15.27 0.80
C PRO A 109 -8.41 -15.84 2.22
N GLY A 110 -9.10 -15.18 3.14
CA GLY A 110 -9.14 -15.54 4.55
C GLY A 110 -8.81 -14.35 5.46
N GLU A 111 -8.52 -14.67 6.71
CA GLU A 111 -8.21 -13.67 7.74
C GLU A 111 -6.75 -13.24 7.65
N GLN A 112 -6.54 -11.93 7.50
CA GLN A 112 -5.23 -11.29 7.53
C GLN A 112 -5.14 -10.41 8.77
N THR A 113 -4.04 -10.50 9.50
CA THR A 113 -3.84 -9.70 10.72
C THR A 113 -3.17 -8.37 10.38
N LEU A 114 -3.85 -7.28 10.70
CA LEU A 114 -3.29 -5.93 10.72
C LEU A 114 -2.85 -5.59 12.15
N THR A 115 -1.57 -5.34 12.36
CA THR A 115 -1.07 -4.85 13.66
C THR A 115 -0.97 -3.34 13.62
N TYR A 116 -1.47 -2.64 14.63
CA TYR A 116 -1.45 -1.18 14.70
C TYR A 116 -0.75 -0.67 15.95
N ARG A 117 -0.26 0.57 15.86
CA ARG A 117 0.20 1.41 16.97
C ARG A 117 -0.31 2.84 16.78
N ALA A 118 -0.88 3.40 17.83
CA ALA A 118 -1.30 4.78 17.94
C ALA A 118 -0.60 5.44 19.14
N GLU A 119 -0.07 6.65 18.94
CA GLU A 119 0.60 7.45 19.96
C GLU A 119 -0.24 8.71 20.20
N PHE A 120 -0.52 9.04 21.47
CA PHE A 120 -1.30 10.21 21.87
C PHE A 120 -0.38 11.36 22.32
N PRO A 121 -0.84 12.64 22.30
CA PRO A 121 -0.02 13.79 22.66
C PRO A 121 0.54 13.77 24.09
N ASP A 122 -0.10 13.05 25.01
CA ASP A 122 0.32 12.87 26.40
C ASP A 122 1.35 11.73 26.58
N GLY A 123 1.83 11.13 25.48
CA GLY A 123 2.80 10.03 25.48
C GLY A 123 2.20 8.66 25.75
N ILE A 124 0.87 8.56 25.89
CA ILE A 124 0.18 7.27 25.99
C ILE A 124 0.21 6.58 24.61
N GLU A 125 0.42 5.26 24.60
CA GLU A 125 0.35 4.44 23.39
C GLU A 125 -0.83 3.47 23.45
N SER A 126 -1.46 3.19 22.31
CA SER A 126 -2.39 2.08 22.13
C SER A 126 -1.92 1.22 20.98
N SER A 127 -1.79 -0.08 21.20
CA SER A 127 -1.41 -1.04 20.17
C SER A 127 -2.30 -2.26 20.20
N GLY A 128 -2.45 -2.92 19.06
CA GLY A 128 -3.25 -4.12 18.98
C GLY A 128 -3.31 -4.70 17.58
N THR A 129 -4.27 -5.60 17.38
CA THR A 129 -4.53 -6.25 16.11
C THR A 129 -5.96 -6.05 15.67
N MET A 130 -6.16 -5.96 14.35
CA MET A 130 -7.44 -6.01 13.66
C MET A 130 -7.38 -7.13 12.62
N ILE A 131 -8.48 -7.86 12.47
CA ILE A 131 -8.60 -8.89 11.43
C ILE A 131 -9.25 -8.28 10.19
N LEU A 132 -8.54 -8.36 9.07
CA LEU A 132 -9.05 -8.04 7.74
C LEU A 132 -9.50 -9.33 7.07
N LYS A 133 -10.80 -9.45 6.76
CA LYS A 133 -11.34 -10.63 6.10
C LYS A 133 -11.30 -10.44 4.58
N ILE A 134 -10.31 -11.05 3.95
CA ILE A 134 -10.13 -11.01 2.49
C ILE A 134 -11.03 -12.05 1.85
N GLN A 135 -11.97 -11.60 1.03
CA GLN A 135 -12.88 -12.46 0.28
C GLN A 135 -12.17 -13.12 -0.89
N LYS A 136 -12.71 -14.25 -1.37
CA LYS A 136 -12.23 -14.87 -2.60
C LYS A 136 -12.62 -14.00 -3.80
N LYS A 137 -11.67 -13.72 -4.69
CA LYS A 137 -11.89 -13.10 -6.00
C LYS A 137 -11.33 -14.01 -7.08
N GLU A 138 -12.12 -14.24 -8.12
CA GLU A 138 -11.66 -14.99 -9.29
C GLU A 138 -11.21 -14.01 -10.37
N PHE A 139 -10.06 -14.29 -10.96
CA PHE A 139 -9.52 -13.51 -12.05
C PHE A 139 -9.67 -14.26 -13.37
N PRO A 140 -9.95 -13.56 -14.47
CA PRO A 140 -10.07 -14.21 -15.78
C PRO A 140 -8.75 -14.90 -16.15
N VAL A 141 -8.86 -16.01 -16.87
CA VAL A 141 -7.72 -16.78 -17.37
C VAL A 141 -7.79 -16.83 -18.90
N GLU A 142 -6.69 -16.47 -19.55
CA GLU A 142 -6.54 -16.51 -21.00
C GLU A 142 -5.46 -17.53 -21.37
N ARG A 143 -5.82 -18.52 -22.21
CA ARG A 143 -4.92 -19.57 -22.67
C ARG A 143 -4.60 -19.36 -24.14
N ILE A 144 -3.32 -19.24 -24.47
CA ILE A 144 -2.86 -18.98 -25.82
C ILE A 144 -1.77 -19.99 -26.18
N THR A 145 -1.82 -20.50 -27.40
CA THR A 145 -0.74 -21.31 -27.98
C THR A 145 -0.07 -20.49 -29.08
N VAL A 146 1.24 -20.31 -28.99
CA VAL A 146 2.06 -19.57 -29.97
C VAL A 146 3.33 -20.37 -30.30
N ASP A 147 3.96 -20.09 -31.45
CA ASP A 147 5.26 -20.70 -31.77
C ASP A 147 6.29 -20.41 -30.65
N GLU A 148 7.12 -21.40 -30.32
CA GLU A 148 8.10 -21.30 -29.22
C GLU A 148 9.07 -20.11 -29.37
N LYS A 149 9.37 -19.71 -30.61
CA LYS A 149 10.20 -18.54 -30.90
C LYS A 149 9.65 -17.22 -30.34
N TYR A 150 8.35 -17.14 -30.03
CA TYR A 150 7.72 -15.96 -29.42
C TYR A 150 7.68 -16.03 -27.88
N VAL A 151 8.00 -17.18 -27.30
CA VAL A 151 7.92 -17.43 -25.86
C VAL A 151 9.25 -17.11 -25.17
N HIS A 152 10.36 -17.49 -25.79
CA HIS A 152 11.68 -17.37 -25.18
C HIS A 152 12.36 -16.05 -25.53
N LEU A 153 12.80 -15.34 -24.49
CA LEU A 153 13.66 -14.16 -24.66
C LEU A 153 15.05 -14.59 -25.08
N SER A 154 15.71 -13.77 -25.91
CA SER A 154 17.15 -13.93 -26.15
C SER A 154 17.93 -13.77 -24.84
N GLY A 155 19.16 -14.31 -24.76
CA GLY A 155 19.99 -14.14 -23.56
C GLY A 155 20.25 -12.68 -23.20
N LYS A 156 20.36 -11.80 -24.21
CA LYS A 156 20.51 -10.35 -24.05
C LYS A 156 19.24 -9.73 -23.44
N ASP A 157 18.07 -10.07 -23.99
CA ASP A 157 16.80 -9.51 -23.53
C ASP A 157 16.43 -10.02 -22.13
N LEU A 158 16.73 -11.29 -21.84
CA LEU A 158 16.55 -11.84 -20.50
C LEU A 158 17.43 -11.12 -19.46
N LYS A 159 18.67 -10.79 -19.82
CA LYS A 159 19.56 -10.00 -18.95
C LYS A 159 18.99 -8.60 -18.71
N ARG A 160 18.62 -7.89 -19.78
CA ARG A 160 17.99 -6.56 -19.71
C ARG A 160 16.75 -6.59 -18.81
N TYR A 161 15.84 -7.53 -19.05
CA TYR A 161 14.62 -7.70 -18.24
C TYR A 161 14.93 -7.90 -16.76
N LYS A 162 15.90 -8.75 -16.41
CA LYS A 162 16.26 -8.99 -15.00
C LYS A 162 16.84 -7.75 -14.31
N GLU A 163 17.59 -6.93 -15.03
CA GLU A 163 18.12 -5.66 -14.50
C GLU A 163 16.99 -4.64 -14.30
N GLU A 164 16.08 -4.55 -15.26
CA GLU A 164 14.89 -3.68 -15.19
C GLU A 164 13.91 -4.08 -14.08
N GLN A 165 13.76 -5.38 -13.80
CA GLN A 165 12.97 -5.87 -12.66
C GLN A 165 13.58 -5.42 -11.34
N LYS A 166 14.90 -5.59 -11.15
CA LYS A 166 15.60 -5.12 -9.95
C LYS A 166 15.46 -3.62 -9.74
N LEU A 167 15.52 -2.85 -10.83
CA LEU A 167 15.32 -1.40 -10.78
C LEU A 167 13.90 -1.06 -10.29
N GLN A 168 12.88 -1.69 -10.85
CA GLN A 168 11.49 -1.47 -10.44
C GLN A 168 11.23 -1.91 -9.00
N ASP A 169 11.76 -3.07 -8.60
CA ASP A 169 11.66 -3.56 -7.22
C ASP A 169 12.30 -2.58 -6.23
N ALA A 170 13.46 -2.02 -6.59
CA ALA A 170 14.11 -1.00 -5.78
C ALA A 170 13.25 0.28 -5.68
N ILE A 171 12.67 0.76 -6.78
CA ILE A 171 11.76 1.91 -6.77
C ILE A 171 10.56 1.65 -5.86
N PHE A 172 9.85 0.53 -6.05
CA PHE A 172 8.63 0.24 -5.29
C PHE A 172 8.89 -0.17 -3.83
N SER A 173 10.14 -0.45 -3.45
CA SER A 173 10.52 -0.71 -2.06
C SER A 173 10.67 0.56 -1.21
N ILE A 174 10.80 1.72 -1.84
CA ILE A 174 10.94 3.00 -1.15
C ILE A 174 9.56 3.46 -0.65
N GLN A 175 9.49 3.90 0.60
CA GLN A 175 8.30 4.58 1.13
C GLN A 175 8.68 5.98 1.57
N ASN A 176 8.31 6.96 0.75
CA ASN A 176 8.40 8.37 1.12
C ASN A 176 7.37 8.67 2.24
N PRO A 177 7.79 9.16 3.42
CA PRO A 177 6.88 9.44 4.52
C PRO A 177 6.08 10.72 4.35
N ASP A 178 6.35 11.52 3.30
CA ASP A 178 5.59 12.74 3.00
C ASP A 178 4.43 12.40 2.08
N ARG A 179 3.25 12.97 2.36
CA ARG A 179 2.06 12.83 1.51
C ARG A 179 2.11 13.91 0.43
N ILE A 180 2.16 13.52 -0.84
CA ILE A 180 2.22 14.46 -1.97
C ILE A 180 0.83 14.73 -2.55
N PHE A 181 -0.05 13.73 -2.57
CA PHE A 181 -1.42 13.88 -3.03
C PHE A 181 -2.32 14.56 -1.98
N ASP A 182 -3.23 15.44 -2.41
CA ASP A 182 -4.15 16.17 -1.52
C ASP A 182 -5.64 15.84 -1.75
N GLN A 183 -5.96 15.15 -2.85
CA GLN A 183 -7.31 14.83 -3.29
C GLN A 183 -7.42 13.41 -3.87
N GLY A 184 -8.62 13.04 -4.35
CA GLY A 184 -8.87 11.76 -5.02
C GLY A 184 -8.09 11.59 -6.33
N PHE A 185 -7.80 10.34 -6.69
CA PHE A 185 -7.07 10.01 -7.92
C PHE A 185 -7.99 10.08 -9.15
N ALA A 186 -7.44 10.50 -10.28
CA ALA A 186 -8.12 10.55 -11.57
C ALA A 186 -7.73 9.36 -12.46
N VAL A 187 -8.66 8.94 -13.32
CA VAL A 187 -8.32 8.10 -14.47
C VAL A 187 -7.47 8.95 -15.43
N PRO A 188 -6.32 8.45 -15.92
CA PRO A 188 -5.37 9.26 -16.69
C PRO A 188 -5.78 9.54 -18.15
N LEU A 189 -6.93 9.01 -18.58
CA LEU A 189 -7.54 9.18 -19.89
C LEU A 189 -9.04 9.34 -19.74
N ASP A 190 -9.66 10.13 -20.63
CA ASP A 190 -11.12 10.21 -20.77
C ASP A 190 -11.65 9.01 -21.57
N VAL A 191 -11.81 7.86 -20.90
CA VAL A 191 -12.29 6.62 -21.52
C VAL A 191 -13.38 5.96 -20.67
N GLN A 192 -14.39 5.38 -21.34
CA GLN A 192 -15.59 4.84 -20.66
C GLN A 192 -15.32 3.62 -19.76
N SER A 193 -14.29 2.81 -20.05
CA SER A 193 -13.77 1.76 -19.15
C SER A 193 -12.64 0.97 -19.83
N GLY A 194 -11.79 0.36 -19.01
CA GLY A 194 -10.78 -0.59 -19.45
C GLY A 194 -10.02 -1.18 -18.28
N SER A 195 -10.49 -2.29 -17.70
CA SER A 195 -9.69 -3.02 -16.71
C SER A 195 -9.62 -4.49 -17.10
N ARG A 196 -8.38 -4.95 -17.35
CA ARG A 196 -8.03 -6.37 -17.40
C ARG A 196 -7.23 -6.73 -16.15
N PHE A 197 -7.33 -5.95 -15.08
CA PHE A 197 -6.52 -6.15 -13.89
C PHE A 197 -6.73 -7.57 -13.34
N GLY A 198 -5.61 -8.19 -12.95
CA GLY A 198 -5.54 -9.54 -12.42
C GLY A 198 -5.67 -10.67 -13.45
N LEU A 199 -5.94 -10.37 -14.73
CA LEU A 199 -5.96 -11.36 -15.80
C LEU A 199 -4.71 -12.24 -15.75
N ARG A 200 -4.90 -13.56 -15.75
CA ARG A 200 -3.81 -14.54 -15.75
C ARG A 200 -3.67 -15.16 -17.15
N ARG A 201 -2.52 -14.96 -17.78
CA ARG A 201 -2.21 -15.60 -19.07
C ARG A 201 -1.45 -16.89 -18.86
N ILE A 202 -1.82 -17.90 -19.65
CA ILE A 202 -1.11 -19.18 -19.75
C ILE A 202 -0.72 -19.33 -21.22
N ILE A 203 0.57 -19.29 -21.51
CA ILE A 203 1.12 -19.36 -22.87
C ILE A 203 1.87 -20.68 -23.01
N ASN A 204 1.46 -21.51 -23.96
CA ASN A 204 2.03 -22.85 -24.18
C ASN A 204 2.00 -23.72 -22.91
N GLY A 205 0.92 -23.61 -22.11
CA GLY A 205 0.77 -24.34 -20.85
C GLY A 205 1.49 -23.70 -19.65
N GLU A 206 2.35 -22.71 -19.86
CA GLU A 206 3.09 -22.03 -18.78
C GLU A 206 2.38 -20.76 -18.30
N PRO A 207 2.15 -20.59 -16.99
CA PRO A 207 1.61 -19.35 -16.45
C PRO A 207 2.60 -18.19 -16.63
N ARG A 208 2.06 -17.01 -16.93
CA ARG A 208 2.80 -15.74 -16.98
C ARG A 208 2.41 -14.85 -15.82
N ASN A 209 3.18 -13.78 -15.62
CA ASN A 209 2.84 -12.75 -14.64
C ASN A 209 1.41 -12.24 -14.91
N PRO A 210 0.59 -12.12 -13.87
CA PRO A 210 -0.76 -11.60 -14.03
C PRO A 210 -0.71 -10.12 -14.41
N HIS A 211 -1.77 -9.65 -15.05
CA HIS A 211 -1.87 -8.28 -15.50
C HIS A 211 -2.05 -7.34 -14.29
N SER A 212 -1.00 -6.61 -13.92
CA SER A 212 -0.95 -5.82 -12.68
C SER A 212 -1.41 -4.36 -12.85
N GLY A 213 -2.23 -4.08 -13.85
CA GLY A 213 -2.75 -2.75 -14.15
C GLY A 213 -4.04 -2.81 -14.96
N ALA A 214 -4.49 -1.63 -15.36
CA ALA A 214 -5.60 -1.40 -16.27
C ALA A 214 -5.07 -1.08 -17.67
N ASP A 215 -5.71 -1.63 -18.70
CA ASP A 215 -5.41 -1.29 -20.10
C ASP A 215 -6.50 -0.38 -20.63
N LEU A 216 -6.15 0.87 -20.90
CA LEU A 216 -7.05 1.90 -21.40
C LEU A 216 -6.79 2.10 -22.89
N LYS A 217 -7.73 1.66 -23.73
CA LYS A 217 -7.63 1.81 -25.18
C LYS A 217 -7.81 3.28 -25.58
N ALA A 218 -6.86 3.80 -26.34
CA ALA A 218 -6.91 5.14 -26.91
C ALA A 218 -6.04 5.18 -28.17
N ALA A 219 -6.25 6.19 -29.02
CA ALA A 219 -5.43 6.38 -30.21
C ALA A 219 -4.00 6.77 -29.82
N SER A 220 -3.03 6.43 -30.69
CA SER A 220 -1.67 6.94 -30.50
C SER A 220 -1.68 8.47 -30.52
N GLY A 221 -0.94 9.11 -29.63
CA GLY A 221 -0.89 10.56 -29.49
C GLY A 221 -1.94 11.14 -28.53
N THR A 222 -2.89 10.36 -28.00
CA THR A 222 -3.80 10.85 -26.95
C THR A 222 -3.01 11.26 -25.70
N GLU A 223 -3.29 12.44 -25.15
CA GLU A 223 -2.65 12.95 -23.93
C GLU A 223 -2.89 12.00 -22.75
N VAL A 224 -1.83 11.72 -21.99
CA VAL A 224 -1.88 10.94 -20.75
C VAL A 224 -1.64 11.90 -19.60
N HIS A 225 -2.59 11.93 -18.66
CA HIS A 225 -2.54 12.84 -17.52
C HIS A 225 -2.08 12.13 -16.24
N ALA A 226 -1.35 12.83 -15.37
CA ALA A 226 -1.01 12.32 -14.05
C ALA A 226 -2.28 12.13 -13.21
N SER A 227 -2.48 10.92 -12.67
CA SER A 227 -3.66 10.60 -11.83
C SER A 227 -3.74 11.45 -10.56
N ASN A 228 -2.61 11.96 -10.06
CA ASN A 228 -2.55 12.88 -8.92
C ASN A 228 -1.19 13.59 -8.87
N ALA A 229 -1.04 14.56 -7.96
CA ALA A 229 0.24 15.21 -7.70
C ALA A 229 1.28 14.18 -7.25
N GLY A 230 2.51 14.29 -7.75
CA GLY A 230 3.56 13.30 -7.51
C GLY A 230 4.95 13.76 -7.95
N ARG A 231 5.94 12.94 -7.65
CA ARG A 231 7.32 13.09 -8.12
C ARG A 231 7.66 11.99 -9.12
N VAL A 232 8.20 12.35 -10.27
CA VAL A 232 8.67 11.39 -11.26
C VAL A 232 9.90 10.66 -10.73
N VAL A 233 9.76 9.38 -10.39
CA VAL A 233 10.87 8.54 -9.90
C VAL A 233 11.52 7.73 -11.03
N PHE A 234 10.80 7.54 -12.13
CA PHE A 234 11.30 6.93 -13.35
C PHE A 234 10.62 7.54 -14.58
N ALA A 235 11.40 7.78 -15.64
CA ALA A 235 10.95 8.11 -16.98
C ALA A 235 11.99 7.55 -17.96
N GLY A 236 11.62 6.54 -18.75
CA GLY A 236 12.58 5.83 -19.61
C GLY A 236 11.98 4.65 -20.37
N ASP A 237 12.81 4.00 -21.19
CA ASP A 237 12.43 2.81 -21.97
C ASP A 237 12.71 1.51 -21.20
N LEU A 238 11.70 0.66 -21.08
CA LEU A 238 11.77 -0.67 -20.49
C LEU A 238 11.40 -1.72 -21.53
N PHE A 239 12.02 -2.91 -21.46
CA PHE A 239 11.88 -3.93 -22.50
C PHE A 239 10.41 -4.34 -22.75
N PHE A 240 9.65 -4.59 -21.67
CA PHE A 240 8.25 -5.01 -21.80
C PHE A 240 7.28 -3.85 -21.87
N SER A 241 7.46 -2.83 -21.02
CA SER A 241 6.50 -1.73 -20.88
C SER A 241 6.79 -0.54 -21.79
N GLY A 242 7.88 -0.56 -22.56
CA GLY A 242 8.25 0.54 -23.45
C GLY A 242 8.56 1.83 -22.68
N HIS A 243 8.28 2.97 -23.30
CA HIS A 243 8.37 4.26 -22.63
C HIS A 243 7.40 4.28 -21.45
N THR A 244 7.98 4.43 -20.26
CA THR A 244 7.29 4.28 -18.98
C THR A 244 7.61 5.45 -18.07
N VAL A 245 6.57 6.04 -17.47
CA VAL A 245 6.66 7.01 -16.37
C VAL A 245 6.17 6.35 -15.09
N ILE A 246 6.90 6.55 -13.97
CA ILE A 246 6.47 6.15 -12.63
C ILE A 246 6.47 7.37 -11.73
N LEU A 247 5.33 7.63 -11.10
CA LEU A 247 5.15 8.71 -10.13
C LEU A 247 5.09 8.13 -8.71
N ASP A 248 5.87 8.71 -7.80
CA ASP A 248 5.72 8.55 -6.35
C ASP A 248 4.75 9.63 -5.83
N HIS A 249 3.68 9.21 -5.17
CA HIS A 249 2.70 10.10 -4.54
C HIS A 249 2.92 10.25 -3.04
N GLY A 250 3.98 9.62 -2.50
CA GLY A 250 4.17 9.49 -1.07
C GLY A 250 3.48 8.26 -0.50
N PHE A 251 3.79 7.94 0.76
CA PHE A 251 3.15 6.90 1.56
C PHE A 251 3.23 5.49 0.93
N GLY A 252 4.24 5.28 0.08
CA GLY A 252 4.42 4.04 -0.67
C GLY A 252 3.40 3.84 -1.79
N LEU A 253 2.69 4.89 -2.23
CA LEU A 253 1.74 4.86 -3.33
C LEU A 253 2.40 5.35 -4.61
N TYR A 254 2.41 4.50 -5.62
CA TYR A 254 2.96 4.78 -6.94
C TYR A 254 1.93 4.53 -8.03
N THR A 255 1.96 5.38 -9.06
CA THR A 255 1.29 5.12 -10.34
C THR A 255 2.32 4.91 -11.44
N LEU A 256 2.01 4.03 -12.39
CA LEU A 256 2.85 3.69 -13.53
C LEU A 256 2.05 3.88 -14.83
N TYR A 257 2.68 4.47 -15.84
CA TYR A 257 2.10 4.79 -17.14
C TYR A 257 3.04 4.26 -18.20
N ALA A 258 2.59 3.27 -18.97
CA ALA A 258 3.44 2.52 -19.90
C ALA A 258 2.90 2.52 -21.33
N HIS A 259 3.74 2.04 -22.24
CA HIS A 259 3.51 1.97 -23.68
C HIS A 259 3.38 3.35 -24.34
N LEU A 260 3.95 4.39 -23.71
CA LEU A 260 3.87 5.75 -24.20
C LEU A 260 4.59 5.90 -25.55
N ASN A 261 4.13 6.82 -26.39
CA ASN A 261 4.88 7.21 -27.58
C ASN A 261 6.06 8.11 -27.21
N ASP A 262 5.80 9.06 -26.32
CA ASP A 262 6.76 10.02 -25.79
C ASP A 262 6.36 10.43 -24.36
N MET A 263 7.27 11.09 -23.66
CA MET A 263 7.12 11.54 -22.29
C MET A 263 7.42 13.05 -22.24
N THR A 264 6.53 13.82 -21.63
CA THR A 264 6.69 15.28 -21.46
C THR A 264 7.42 15.63 -20.16
N VAL A 265 7.69 14.63 -19.31
CA VAL A 265 8.33 14.78 -18.00
C VAL A 265 9.57 13.90 -17.87
N GLY A 266 10.50 14.34 -17.01
CA GLY A 266 11.74 13.62 -16.70
C GLY A 266 11.86 13.25 -15.23
N LYS A 267 12.69 12.25 -14.92
CA LYS A 267 13.00 11.84 -13.54
C LYS A 267 13.42 13.04 -12.69
N GLY A 268 12.84 13.15 -11.51
CA GLY A 268 13.07 14.25 -10.56
C GLY A 268 12.08 15.40 -10.66
N SER A 269 11.26 15.46 -11.71
CA SER A 269 10.21 16.48 -11.86
C SER A 269 9.09 16.25 -10.86
N SER A 270 8.47 17.33 -10.39
CA SER A 270 7.18 17.29 -9.72
C SER A 270 6.08 17.54 -10.74
N VAL A 271 4.96 16.84 -10.61
CA VAL A 271 3.78 17.00 -11.47
C VAL A 271 2.56 17.23 -10.61
N SER A 272 1.59 17.96 -11.16
CA SER A 272 0.27 18.16 -10.57
C SER A 272 -0.73 17.12 -11.08
N ARG A 273 -1.84 16.94 -10.36
CA ARG A 273 -2.98 16.15 -10.86
C ARG A 273 -3.44 16.73 -12.20
N GLU A 274 -3.81 15.86 -13.15
CA GLU A 274 -4.24 16.22 -14.50
C GLU A 274 -3.17 16.85 -15.41
N GLU A 275 -1.93 17.01 -14.94
CA GLU A 275 -0.82 17.46 -15.80
C GLU A 275 -0.49 16.40 -16.86
N VAL A 276 -0.26 16.83 -18.10
CA VAL A 276 0.14 15.93 -19.20
C VAL A 276 1.56 15.43 -18.96
N ILE A 277 1.72 14.10 -18.87
CA ILE A 277 3.01 13.43 -18.61
C ILE A 277 3.56 12.65 -19.82
N GLY A 278 2.79 12.59 -20.90
CA GLY A 278 3.18 11.93 -22.14
C GLY A 278 1.96 11.68 -23.02
N HIS A 279 2.16 10.84 -24.03
CA HIS A 279 1.11 10.49 -24.98
C HIS A 279 1.02 8.97 -25.17
N VAL A 280 -0.20 8.48 -25.36
CA VAL A 280 -0.47 7.07 -25.66
C VAL A 280 0.32 6.65 -26.88
N GLY A 281 0.93 5.47 -26.82
CA GLY A 281 1.66 4.88 -27.94
C GLY A 281 1.51 3.37 -27.97
N ALA A 282 2.47 2.73 -28.61
CA ALA A 282 2.56 1.27 -28.71
C ALA A 282 4.01 0.78 -28.54
N THR A 283 4.78 1.43 -27.66
CA THR A 283 6.17 1.04 -27.36
C THR A 283 6.22 -0.16 -26.42
N GLY A 284 7.34 -0.89 -26.44
CA GLY A 284 7.48 -2.13 -25.67
C GLY A 284 6.78 -3.32 -26.35
N ARG A 285 6.33 -4.29 -25.55
CA ARG A 285 5.76 -5.55 -26.05
C ARG A 285 4.23 -5.51 -26.07
N VAL A 286 3.68 -4.83 -27.06
CA VAL A 286 2.23 -4.65 -27.25
C VAL A 286 1.80 -4.89 -28.68
N THR A 287 0.50 -5.13 -28.90
CA THR A 287 -0.08 -5.39 -30.23
C THR A 287 -0.75 -4.18 -30.86
N GLY A 288 -0.90 -3.08 -30.13
CA GLY A 288 -1.48 -1.84 -30.62
C GLY A 288 -1.60 -0.77 -29.55
N PRO A 289 -2.00 0.46 -29.94
CA PRO A 289 -2.02 1.60 -29.03
C PRO A 289 -2.99 1.44 -27.85
N HIS A 290 -2.47 1.63 -26.65
CA HIS A 290 -3.21 1.73 -25.39
C HIS A 290 -2.28 2.27 -24.29
N LEU A 291 -2.87 2.77 -23.20
CA LEU A 291 -2.15 3.05 -21.98
C LEU A 291 -2.26 1.84 -21.05
N HIS A 292 -1.12 1.33 -20.59
CA HIS A 292 -1.09 0.48 -19.40
C HIS A 292 -0.90 1.36 -18.17
N TRP A 293 -1.89 1.38 -17.29
CA TRP A 293 -1.93 2.17 -16.07
C TRP A 293 -1.87 1.24 -14.85
N GLY A 294 -0.79 1.32 -14.07
CA GLY A 294 -0.55 0.46 -12.91
C GLY A 294 -0.59 1.24 -11.60
N VAL A 295 -1.00 0.57 -10.52
CA VAL A 295 -0.86 1.07 -9.16
C VAL A 295 -0.07 0.08 -8.32
N LYS A 296 0.95 0.61 -7.63
CA LYS A 296 1.67 -0.08 -6.56
C LYS A 296 1.43 0.68 -5.27
N LEU A 297 0.80 0.02 -4.30
CA LEU A 297 0.54 0.61 -2.99
C LEU A 297 1.24 -0.26 -1.96
N ASN A 298 2.19 0.31 -1.22
CA ASN A 298 3.00 -0.36 -0.21
C ASN A 298 3.55 -1.74 -0.64
N GLY A 299 3.94 -1.85 -1.91
CA GLY A 299 4.48 -3.06 -2.53
C GLY A 299 3.44 -3.96 -3.21
N ALA A 300 2.17 -3.84 -2.82
CA ALA A 300 1.05 -4.58 -3.39
C ALA A 300 0.68 -4.10 -4.79
N ARG A 301 0.31 -5.03 -5.68
CA ARG A 301 -0.32 -4.76 -6.98
C ARG A 301 -1.80 -4.53 -6.78
N VAL A 302 -2.28 -3.38 -7.23
CA VAL A 302 -3.66 -2.92 -6.96
C VAL A 302 -4.32 -2.47 -8.26
N ASP A 303 -5.61 -2.78 -8.40
CA ASP A 303 -6.46 -2.28 -9.47
C ASP A 303 -6.56 -0.76 -9.35
N PRO A 304 -6.06 -0.01 -10.34
CA PRO A 304 -6.12 1.45 -10.31
C PRO A 304 -7.54 2.01 -10.14
N PHE A 305 -8.57 1.32 -10.64
CA PHE A 305 -9.96 1.76 -10.47
C PHE A 305 -10.44 1.65 -9.02
N SER A 306 -9.90 0.69 -8.25
CA SER A 306 -10.19 0.60 -6.81
C SER A 306 -9.56 1.74 -6.01
N LEU A 307 -8.46 2.33 -6.49
CA LEU A 307 -7.87 3.52 -5.88
C LEU A 307 -8.70 4.77 -6.16
N VAL A 308 -9.18 4.93 -7.40
CA VAL A 308 -10.02 6.07 -7.82
C VAL A 308 -11.34 6.13 -7.05
N SER A 309 -11.90 4.98 -6.67
CA SER A 309 -13.17 4.93 -5.94
C SER A 309 -13.05 5.28 -4.46
N LEU A 310 -11.83 5.46 -3.91
CA LEU A 310 -11.65 5.79 -2.50
C LEU A 310 -12.01 7.25 -2.20
N PRO A 311 -12.74 7.52 -1.09
CA PRO A 311 -13.13 8.87 -0.70
C PRO A 311 -11.97 9.59 0.03
N LEU A 312 -10.96 10.03 -0.71
CA LEU A 312 -9.75 10.65 -0.15
C LEU A 312 -9.83 12.18 0.06
N SER A 313 -11.01 12.77 -0.13
CA SER A 313 -11.24 14.20 0.07
C SER A 313 -11.32 14.56 1.56
N SER A 314 -10.52 15.55 1.96
CA SER A 314 -10.28 15.95 3.35
C SER A 314 -11.51 16.52 4.08
N GLY A 315 -12.54 17.00 3.39
CA GLY A 315 -13.55 17.91 3.96
C GLY A 315 -14.92 17.33 4.33
N ALA A 316 -15.29 16.11 3.89
CA ALA A 316 -16.66 15.60 4.07
C ALA A 316 -16.78 14.15 4.56
N ALA A 317 -15.84 13.27 4.19
CA ALA A 317 -15.90 11.84 4.55
C ALA A 317 -15.55 11.56 6.03
N ALA A 318 -15.05 12.56 6.77
CA ALA A 318 -14.59 12.38 8.15
C ALA A 318 -15.72 12.25 9.20
N ARG A 319 -16.95 12.71 8.90
CA ARG A 319 -18.00 12.91 9.93
C ARG A 319 -18.71 11.63 10.41
N GLY A 320 -18.49 10.48 9.77
CA GLY A 320 -19.27 9.26 10.03
C GLY A 320 -18.89 8.40 11.24
N ILE A 321 -17.79 8.68 11.96
CA ILE A 321 -17.27 7.77 13.02
C ILE A 321 -17.54 8.30 14.45
N THR A 322 -18.00 9.55 14.63
CA THR A 322 -18.02 10.18 15.97
C THR A 322 -19.38 10.35 16.64
N SER A 323 -20.48 9.80 16.10
CA SER A 323 -21.81 9.97 16.75
C SER A 323 -22.29 8.70 17.49
N PRO A 324 -22.52 8.75 18.82
CA PRO A 324 -23.17 7.67 19.58
C PRO A 324 -24.71 7.70 19.53
N GLU A 325 -25.35 8.59 18.78
CA GLU A 325 -26.81 8.74 18.76
C GLU A 325 -27.46 8.06 17.56
N THR A 326 -27.81 6.77 17.68
CA THR A 326 -28.98 6.22 16.99
C THR A 326 -29.55 5.05 17.80
N LEU A 327 -30.08 5.35 18.99
CA LEU A 327 -31.06 4.52 19.68
C LEU A 327 -32.11 5.43 20.33
N ALA A 328 -33.09 5.86 19.54
CA ALA A 328 -34.41 6.22 20.04
C ALA A 328 -35.45 6.06 18.92
N PRO A 329 -36.55 5.31 19.13
CA PRO A 329 -37.65 5.24 18.19
C PRO A 329 -38.44 6.55 18.30
N THR A 330 -38.51 7.32 17.22
CA THR A 330 -39.44 8.44 17.12
C THR A 330 -40.82 7.88 16.74
N ASP A 331 -41.66 7.81 17.76
CA ASP A 331 -43.10 7.80 17.67
C ASP A 331 -43.56 8.92 16.72
N ARG A 332 -44.28 8.56 15.65
CA ARG A 332 -44.94 9.54 14.77
C ARG A 332 -46.44 9.36 14.93
N GLY A 333 -46.97 10.18 15.84
CA GLY A 333 -48.37 10.56 15.89
C GLY A 333 -48.83 11.09 14.53
N THR A 334 -50.01 10.63 14.15
CA THR A 334 -50.80 11.12 13.03
C THR A 334 -51.31 12.51 13.36
N ASP A 335 -51.03 13.48 12.48
CA ASP A 335 -51.95 14.60 12.23
C ASP A 335 -51.61 15.27 10.89
N SER A 336 -52.55 15.15 9.97
CA SER A 336 -52.56 15.83 8.67
C SER A 336 -53.52 17.01 8.73
N PRO A 337 -53.15 18.21 8.23
CA PRO A 337 -54.14 19.17 7.75
C PRO A 337 -54.11 19.28 6.22
N ILE A 338 -55.22 18.82 5.63
CA ILE A 338 -56.09 19.50 4.67
C ILE A 338 -55.40 20.43 3.63
N LEU A 339 -55.37 19.97 2.37
CA LEU A 339 -55.24 20.82 1.18
C LEU A 339 -56.63 21.07 0.58
N GLN A 340 -57.02 22.34 0.50
CA GLN A 340 -58.09 22.83 -0.36
C GLN A 340 -57.57 23.01 -1.80
N GLY A 341 -58.39 22.60 -2.77
CA GLY A 341 -58.23 22.85 -4.21
C GLY A 341 -59.60 22.96 -4.88
N PRO A 342 -59.69 23.59 -6.07
CA PRO A 342 -60.77 24.50 -6.45
C PRO A 342 -62.01 23.82 -7.06
N GLY A 343 -63.12 24.55 -7.05
CA GLY A 343 -64.46 24.05 -7.39
C GLY A 343 -64.81 23.98 -8.88
N SER A 344 -65.98 23.40 -9.12
CA SER A 344 -66.86 23.60 -10.28
C SER A 344 -68.28 23.13 -9.91
N ASP A 345 -69.24 24.00 -10.25
CA ASP A 345 -70.72 23.91 -10.20
C ASP A 345 -71.47 24.09 -8.87
#